data_AF-A0A2V5PMI0-F1
#
_entry.id   AF-A0A2V5PMI0-F1
#
_cell.length_a   1.000
_cell.length_b   1.000
_cell.length_c   1.000
_cell.angle_alpha   90.00
_cell.angle_beta   90.00
_cell.angle_gamma   90.00
#
_symmetry.space_group_name_H-M   'P 1'
#
loop_
_entity.id
_entity.type
_entity.pdbx_description
1 polymer ?
#
loop_
_entity_poly.entity_id
_entity_poly.type
_entity_poly.pdbx_seq_one_letter_code
_entity_poly.pdbx_strand_id
1 'polypeptide(L)'
;MNLEFSSRVPQRCRHALEELLFFNPDQHRVRECILHSLERFGQPRLEEGADGLSVRIGEHEAQTLFAYDRDRRSPAPIGAVVFLRTAPPEISIVLVAVHPKYARQPRKASVGLGVTLVEKVKEIASRIVGVERVIFFYRQEVVMRLPAGSPRAE
;
A
#
# COMPACT_ATOMS: atom_id res chain seq x y z
N MET A 1 -4.95 15.21 11.05
CA MET A 1 -4.16 14.82 9.87
C MET A 1 -5.08 14.88 8.69
N ASN A 2 -4.84 15.80 7.78
CA ASN A 2 -5.63 15.97 6.58
C ASN A 2 -5.06 15.07 5.47
N LEU A 3 -5.63 13.87 5.33
CA LEU A 3 -5.10 12.84 4.44
C LEU A 3 -5.64 12.99 3.02
N GLU A 4 -4.75 12.89 2.04
CA GLU A 4 -5.05 12.74 0.62
C GLU A 4 -4.45 11.44 0.10
N PHE A 5 -5.19 10.73 -0.75
CA PHE A 5 -4.74 9.46 -1.34
C PHE A 5 -4.61 9.60 -2.85
N SER A 6 -3.54 9.05 -3.43
CA SER A 6 -3.32 9.06 -4.88
C SER A 6 -2.55 7.81 -5.31
N SER A 7 -2.77 7.37 -6.55
CA SER A 7 -1.98 6.31 -7.19
C SER A 7 -0.71 6.83 -7.85
N ARG A 8 -0.48 8.15 -7.84
CA ARG A 8 0.66 8.80 -8.49
C ARG A 8 1.58 9.44 -7.47
N VAL A 9 2.85 9.47 -7.82
CA VAL A 9 3.89 10.15 -7.05
C VAL A 9 4.89 10.83 -8.02
N PRO A 10 5.24 12.10 -7.82
CA PRO A 10 6.18 12.80 -8.71
C PRO A 10 7.58 12.17 -8.69
N GLN A 11 8.27 12.16 -9.83
CA GLN A 11 9.66 11.66 -9.96
C GLN A 11 10.63 12.30 -8.97
N ARG A 12 10.48 13.61 -8.70
CA ARG A 12 11.28 14.34 -7.70
C ARG A 12 11.20 13.78 -6.27
N CYS A 13 10.21 12.92 -5.98
CA CYS A 13 10.05 12.31 -4.67
C CYS A 13 10.78 10.96 -4.55
N ARG A 14 11.58 10.56 -5.54
CA ARG A 14 12.24 9.25 -5.58
C ARG A 14 12.98 8.91 -4.30
N HIS A 15 13.90 9.77 -3.87
CA HIS A 15 14.65 9.55 -2.63
C HIS A 15 13.72 9.38 -1.42
N ALA A 16 12.68 10.22 -1.30
CA ALA A 16 11.75 10.11 -0.18
C ALA A 16 10.91 8.82 -0.22
N LEU A 17 10.64 8.31 -1.42
CA LEU A 17 9.92 7.05 -1.60
C LEU A 17 10.83 5.84 -1.35
N GLU A 18 12.10 5.89 -1.75
CA GLU A 18 13.11 4.89 -1.40
C GLU A 18 13.29 4.80 0.12
N GLU A 19 13.40 5.95 0.80
CA GLU A 19 13.42 6.03 2.26
C GLU A 19 12.18 5.41 2.91
N LEU A 20 11.01 5.65 2.33
CA LEU A 20 9.75 5.12 2.85
C LEU A 20 9.62 3.60 2.63
N LEU A 21 10.03 3.08 1.47
CA LEU A 21 9.79 1.69 1.05
C LEU A 21 10.95 0.74 1.34
N PHE A 22 12.19 1.21 1.39
CA PHE A 22 13.38 0.34 1.48
C PHE A 22 14.25 0.64 2.70
N PHE A 23 14.33 1.90 3.12
CA PHE A 23 15.18 2.32 4.25
C PHE A 23 14.40 2.70 5.51
N ASN A 24 13.10 2.37 5.54
CA ASN A 24 12.26 2.73 6.65
C ASN A 24 12.66 1.94 7.91
N PRO A 25 13.11 2.62 8.98
CA PRO A 25 13.65 1.95 10.14
C PRO A 25 12.62 1.10 10.86
N ASP A 26 11.31 1.36 10.72
CA ASP A 26 10.27 0.53 11.36
C ASP A 26 10.02 -0.81 10.62
N GLN A 27 10.62 -1.03 9.42
CA GLN A 27 10.45 -2.28 8.65
C GLN A 27 11.07 -3.52 9.32
N HIS A 28 12.06 -3.36 10.20
CA HIS A 28 12.61 -4.50 10.95
C HIS A 28 11.53 -5.25 11.74
N ARG A 29 10.46 -4.55 12.14
CA ARG A 29 9.34 -5.12 12.92
C ARG A 29 8.49 -6.11 12.10
N VAL A 30 8.62 -6.07 10.78
CA VAL A 30 7.83 -6.86 9.82
C VAL A 30 8.72 -7.61 8.85
N ARG A 31 10.00 -7.79 9.19
CA ARG A 31 11.04 -8.35 8.32
C ARG A 31 10.67 -9.71 7.74
N GLU A 32 10.14 -10.62 8.56
CA GLU A 32 9.72 -11.95 8.10
C GLU A 32 8.64 -11.87 7.02
N CYS A 33 7.72 -10.91 7.13
CA CYS A 33 6.65 -10.70 6.16
C CYS A 33 7.22 -10.15 4.85
N ILE A 34 8.16 -9.21 4.93
CA ILE A 34 8.88 -8.71 3.77
C ILE A 34 9.58 -9.89 3.08
N LEU A 35 10.35 -10.70 3.81
CA LEU A 35 11.05 -11.86 3.24
C LEU A 35 10.09 -12.84 2.55
N HIS A 36 9.00 -13.23 3.20
CA HIS A 36 7.99 -14.11 2.60
C HIS A 36 7.34 -13.51 1.35
N SER A 37 7.08 -12.21 1.36
CA SER A 37 6.56 -11.46 0.20
C SER A 37 7.57 -11.44 -0.95
N LEU A 38 8.86 -11.25 -0.65
CA LEU A 38 9.96 -11.29 -1.61
C LEU A 38 10.14 -12.67 -2.23
N GLU A 39 10.03 -13.74 -1.44
CA GLU A 39 10.12 -15.13 -1.91
C GLU A 39 8.96 -15.46 -2.85
N ARG A 40 7.75 -14.97 -2.55
CA ARG A 40 6.54 -15.30 -3.32
C ARG A 40 6.36 -14.46 -4.58
N PHE A 41 6.69 -13.17 -4.52
CA PHE A 41 6.38 -12.22 -5.60
C PHE A 41 7.61 -11.58 -6.24
N GLY A 42 8.79 -11.70 -5.61
CA GLY A 42 10.02 -11.05 -6.05
C GLY A 42 10.28 -9.71 -5.38
N GLN A 43 11.39 -9.07 -5.75
CA GLN A 43 11.85 -7.84 -5.09
C GLN A 43 11.09 -6.61 -5.57
N PRO A 44 10.71 -5.69 -4.65
CA PRO A 44 10.17 -4.40 -5.01
C PRO A 44 11.25 -3.52 -5.66
N ARG A 45 10.92 -2.88 -6.76
CA ARG A 45 11.76 -1.91 -7.45
C ARG A 45 10.96 -0.65 -7.73
N LEU A 46 11.62 0.50 -7.64
CA LEU A 46 11.04 1.76 -8.10
C LEU A 46 11.41 1.99 -9.55
N GLU A 47 10.42 2.42 -10.32
CA GLU A 47 10.60 2.72 -11.73
C GLU A 47 10.00 4.06 -12.10
N GLU A 48 10.70 4.76 -12.97
CA GLU A 48 10.27 6.04 -13.54
C GLU A 48 9.49 5.79 -14.83
N GLY A 49 8.28 6.33 -14.89
CA GLY A 49 7.43 6.34 -16.08
C GLY A 49 6.93 7.74 -16.40
N ALA A 50 6.11 7.84 -17.45
CA ALA A 50 5.53 9.10 -17.90
C ALA A 50 4.65 9.79 -16.82
N ASP A 51 3.97 8.99 -15.99
CA ASP A 51 3.04 9.48 -14.95
C ASP A 51 3.69 9.68 -13.56
N GLY A 52 5.00 9.45 -13.42
CA GLY A 52 5.69 9.54 -12.13
C GLY A 52 6.48 8.28 -11.78
N LEU A 53 6.62 8.01 -10.47
CA LEU A 53 7.21 6.75 -10.00
C LEU A 53 6.13 5.68 -9.83
N SER A 54 6.51 4.46 -10.12
CA SER A 54 5.71 3.26 -9.86
C SER A 54 6.55 2.24 -9.09
N VAL A 55 5.87 1.29 -8.45
CA VAL A 55 6.51 0.16 -7.79
C VAL A 55 6.25 -1.08 -8.65
N ARG A 56 7.30 -1.83 -8.97
CA ARG A 56 7.22 -3.16 -9.56
C ARG A 56 7.58 -4.21 -8.50
N ILE A 57 6.94 -5.38 -8.52
CA ILE A 57 7.27 -6.49 -7.64
C ILE A 57 7.67 -7.69 -8.50
N GLY A 58 8.96 -8.04 -8.53
CA GLY A 58 9.47 -9.06 -9.46
C GLY A 58 9.14 -8.69 -10.92
N GLU A 59 8.45 -9.59 -11.62
CA GLU A 59 7.96 -9.36 -12.99
C GLU A 59 6.51 -8.82 -13.04
N HIS A 60 5.88 -8.60 -11.87
CA HIS A 60 4.50 -8.16 -11.79
C HIS A 60 4.39 -6.64 -11.70
N GLU A 61 3.56 -6.06 -12.56
CA GLU A 61 3.13 -4.67 -12.41
C GLU A 61 2.26 -4.53 -11.16
N ALA A 62 2.74 -3.74 -10.19
CA ALA A 62 2.06 -3.55 -8.93
C ALA A 62 1.31 -2.23 -8.88
N GLN A 63 0.14 -2.27 -8.26
CA GLN A 63 -0.61 -1.06 -7.95
C GLN A 63 -0.14 -0.52 -6.61
N THR A 64 0.02 0.79 -6.53
CA THR A 64 0.43 1.45 -5.28
C THR A 64 -0.55 2.57 -4.96
N LEU A 65 -1.00 2.61 -3.71
CA LEU A 65 -1.75 3.74 -3.18
C LEU A 65 -0.87 4.48 -2.18
N PHE A 66 -0.66 5.76 -2.43
CA PHE A 66 0.12 6.67 -1.60
C PHE A 66 -0.81 7.51 -0.72
N ALA A 67 -0.37 7.78 0.50
CA ALA A 67 -0.99 8.75 1.40
C ALA A 67 -0.12 10.00 1.54
N TYR A 68 -0.75 11.16 1.49
CA TYR A 68 -0.16 12.48 1.63
C TYR A 68 -0.81 13.21 2.80
N ASP A 69 -0.02 14.03 3.48
CA ASP A 69 -0.52 14.94 4.52
C ASP A 69 -0.64 16.34 3.90
N ARG A 70 -1.86 16.82 3.69
CA ARG A 70 -2.12 18.13 3.08
C ARG A 70 -1.63 19.28 3.95
N ASP A 71 -1.44 19.03 5.24
CA ASP A 71 -0.91 20.01 6.19
C ASP A 71 0.63 20.13 6.06
N ARG A 72 1.28 19.19 5.36
CA ARG A 72 2.73 19.17 5.13
C ARG A 72 3.08 19.87 3.82
N ARG A 73 4.04 20.81 3.86
CA ARG A 73 4.59 21.50 2.67
C ARG A 73 5.47 20.63 1.75
N SER A 74 5.47 19.31 1.94
CA SER A 74 6.32 18.39 1.18
C SER A 74 5.48 17.59 0.20
N PRO A 75 5.91 17.43 -1.06
CA PRO A 75 5.22 16.58 -2.02
C PRO A 75 5.47 15.09 -1.78
N ALA A 76 6.27 14.72 -0.77
CA ALA A 76 6.61 13.33 -0.50
C ALA A 76 5.48 12.62 0.26
N PRO A 77 5.12 11.38 -0.15
CA PRO A 77 4.12 10.60 0.57
C PRO A 77 4.58 10.28 2.00
N ILE A 78 3.63 10.17 2.90
CA ILE A 78 3.82 9.79 4.31
C ILE A 78 3.46 8.32 4.58
N GLY A 79 2.88 7.65 3.59
CA GLY A 79 2.63 6.22 3.62
C GLY A 79 2.36 5.68 2.22
N ALA A 80 2.54 4.39 2.05
CA ALA A 80 2.26 3.67 0.81
C ALA A 80 1.78 2.26 1.11
N VAL A 81 0.88 1.75 0.27
CA VAL A 81 0.51 0.34 0.23
C VAL A 81 0.63 -0.16 -1.20
N VAL A 82 1.39 -1.25 -1.36
CA VAL A 82 1.63 -1.90 -2.65
C VAL A 82 0.84 -3.20 -2.68
N PHE A 83 0.08 -3.41 -3.75
CA PHE A 83 -0.78 -4.58 -3.91
C PHE A 83 -0.82 -5.07 -5.36
N LEU A 84 -1.07 -6.38 -5.49
CA LEU A 84 -1.11 -7.12 -6.74
C LEU A 84 -2.47 -7.76 -6.91
N ARG A 85 -2.98 -7.85 -8.13
CA ARG A 85 -4.09 -8.77 -8.44
C ARG A 85 -3.50 -10.13 -8.80
N THR A 86 -3.40 -11.01 -7.81
CA THR A 86 -2.70 -12.31 -7.95
C THR A 86 -3.55 -13.38 -8.61
N ALA A 87 -4.87 -13.23 -8.56
CA ALA A 87 -5.84 -14.05 -9.27
C ALA A 87 -7.10 -13.21 -9.56
N PRO A 88 -7.99 -13.64 -10.48
CA PRO A 88 -9.23 -12.90 -10.74
C PRO A 88 -10.02 -12.52 -9.47
N PRO A 89 -10.21 -13.42 -8.47
CA PRO A 89 -10.92 -13.10 -7.24
C PRO A 89 -10.08 -12.48 -6.12
N GLU A 90 -8.77 -12.27 -6.32
CA GLU A 90 -7.84 -11.99 -5.23
C GLU A 90 -6.95 -10.77 -5.48
N ILE A 91 -6.95 -9.87 -4.51
CA ILE A 91 -5.94 -8.81 -4.40
C ILE A 91 -5.05 -9.11 -3.20
N SER A 92 -3.74 -9.12 -3.42
CA SER A 92 -2.73 -9.37 -2.40
C SER A 92 -2.02 -8.07 -2.02
N ILE A 93 -2.06 -7.68 -0.76
CA ILE A 93 -1.25 -6.59 -0.22
C ILE A 93 0.13 -7.15 0.12
N VAL A 94 1.14 -6.62 -0.57
CA VAL A 94 2.53 -7.10 -0.58
C VAL A 94 3.40 -6.32 0.39
N LEU A 95 3.16 -5.00 0.50
CA LEU A 95 3.94 -4.10 1.32
C LEU A 95 3.07 -2.96 1.86
N VAL A 96 3.21 -2.64 3.14
CA VAL A 96 2.68 -1.43 3.76
C VAL A 96 3.83 -0.68 4.41
N ALA A 97 4.02 0.57 4.03
CA ALA A 97 5.05 1.44 4.57
C ALA A 97 4.42 2.72 5.11
N VAL A 98 4.80 3.12 6.31
CA VAL A 98 4.34 4.35 6.96
C VAL A 98 5.55 5.09 7.49
N HIS A 99 5.63 6.39 7.22
CA HIS A 99 6.70 7.23 7.72
C HIS A 99 6.71 7.20 9.27
N PRO A 100 7.86 7.03 9.94
CA PRO A 100 7.92 6.76 11.39
C PRO A 100 7.17 7.76 12.28
N LYS A 101 7.22 9.06 11.93
CA LYS A 101 6.45 10.14 12.61
C LYS A 101 4.94 9.92 12.60
N TYR A 102 4.42 9.18 11.63
CA TYR A 102 3.00 8.88 11.43
C TYR A 102 2.63 7.47 11.91
N ALA A 103 3.63 6.60 12.13
CA ALA A 103 3.44 5.26 12.69
C ALA A 103 3.15 5.30 14.21
N ARG A 104 3.67 6.31 14.91
CA ARG A 104 3.57 6.47 16.36
C ARG A 104 2.59 7.59 16.72
N GLN A 105 1.30 7.39 16.48
CA GLN A 105 0.29 8.29 17.02
C GLN A 105 -0.05 7.94 18.48
N PRO A 106 -0.04 8.90 19.42
CA PRO A 106 -0.35 8.64 20.81
C PRO A 106 -1.84 8.34 20.97
N ARG A 107 -2.18 7.05 21.11
CA ARG A 107 -3.34 6.38 21.78
C ARG A 107 -4.75 7.00 21.78
N LYS A 108 -5.03 8.17 21.23
CA LYS A 108 -6.36 8.79 21.20
C LYS A 108 -7.01 8.59 19.83
N ALA A 109 -7.91 7.62 19.79
CA ALA A 109 -9.07 7.51 18.90
C ALA A 109 -8.89 7.47 17.37
N SER A 110 -7.72 7.76 16.79
CA SER A 110 -7.52 7.64 15.34
C SER A 110 -6.95 6.28 14.95
N VAL A 111 -7.62 5.61 14.01
CA VAL A 111 -7.08 4.45 13.28
C VAL A 111 -5.73 4.85 12.67
N GLY A 112 -4.68 4.07 12.95
CA GLY A 112 -3.32 4.38 12.48
C GLY A 112 -3.22 4.34 10.95
N LEU A 113 -2.33 5.17 10.38
CA LEU A 113 -2.24 5.35 8.91
C LEU A 113 -2.10 4.04 8.13
N GLY A 114 -1.36 3.07 8.65
CA GLY A 114 -1.20 1.76 7.99
C GLY A 114 -2.52 1.01 7.86
N VAL A 115 -3.37 1.04 8.90
CA VAL A 115 -4.71 0.43 8.85
C VAL A 115 -5.60 1.21 7.89
N THR A 116 -5.53 2.55 7.89
CA THR A 116 -6.29 3.39 6.95
C THR A 116 -5.93 3.08 5.48
N LEU A 117 -4.65 2.84 5.18
CA LEU A 117 -4.20 2.42 3.84
C LEU A 117 -4.81 1.07 3.45
N VAL A 118 -4.81 0.08 4.35
CA VAL A 118 -5.40 -1.24 4.10
C VAL A 118 -6.92 -1.13 3.87
N GLU A 119 -7.63 -0.33 4.67
CA GLU A 119 -9.07 -0.09 4.48
C GLU A 119 -9.36 0.59 3.13
N LYS A 120 -8.51 1.51 2.68
CA LYS A 120 -8.64 2.12 1.35
C LYS A 120 -8.41 1.11 0.23
N VAL A 121 -7.49 0.16 0.38
CA VAL A 121 -7.34 -0.93 -0.60
C VAL A 121 -8.58 -1.82 -0.61
N LYS A 122 -9.18 -2.13 0.54
CA LYS A 122 -10.45 -2.88 0.60
C LYS A 122 -11.59 -2.16 -0.12
N GLU A 123 -11.70 -0.83 0.07
CA GLU A 123 -12.69 0.02 -0.62
C GLU A 123 -12.47 0.03 -2.15
N ILE A 124 -11.22 0.09 -2.61
CA ILE A 124 -10.88 0.01 -4.03
C ILE A 124 -11.23 -1.39 -4.56
N ALA A 125 -10.80 -2.44 -3.86
CA ALA A 125 -11.00 -3.82 -4.24
C ALA A 125 -12.49 -4.18 -4.37
N SER A 126 -13.35 -3.70 -3.48
CA SER A 126 -14.80 -3.97 -3.52
C SER A 126 -15.51 -3.36 -4.71
N ARG A 127 -14.86 -2.44 -5.44
CA ARG A 127 -15.39 -1.83 -6.66
C ARG A 127 -14.91 -2.52 -7.94
N ILE A 128 -13.99 -3.48 -7.82
CA ILE A 128 -13.45 -4.21 -8.97
C ILE A 128 -14.28 -5.47 -9.19
N VAL A 129 -14.88 -5.57 -10.39
CA VAL A 129 -15.70 -6.73 -10.75
C VAL A 129 -14.87 -8.02 -10.69
N GLY A 130 -15.44 -9.02 -10.03
CA GLY A 130 -14.86 -10.34 -9.88
C GLY A 130 -13.84 -10.45 -8.75
N VAL A 131 -13.53 -9.39 -7.99
CA VAL A 131 -12.69 -9.49 -6.78
C VAL A 131 -13.57 -9.82 -5.56
N GLU A 132 -13.17 -10.86 -4.82
CA GLU A 132 -13.94 -11.39 -3.68
C GLU A 132 -13.20 -11.24 -2.35
N ARG A 133 -11.87 -11.20 -2.37
CA ARG A 133 -11.05 -11.17 -1.16
C ARG A 133 -9.78 -10.35 -1.32
N VAL A 134 -9.32 -9.81 -0.20
CA VAL A 134 -8.01 -9.18 -0.05
C VAL A 134 -7.16 -10.04 0.88
N ILE A 135 -5.98 -10.44 0.42
CA ILE A 135 -5.02 -11.23 1.19
C ILE A 135 -3.94 -10.28 1.68
N PHE A 136 -3.67 -10.30 2.99
CA PHE A 136 -2.60 -9.51 3.59
C PHE A 136 -1.56 -10.42 4.24
N PHE A 137 -0.33 -10.34 3.75
CA PHE A 137 0.79 -11.11 4.27
C PHE A 137 1.41 -10.37 5.47
N TYR A 138 0.84 -10.54 6.67
CA TYR A 138 1.37 -9.95 7.91
C TYR A 138 1.39 -10.97 9.05
N ARG A 139 2.60 -11.40 9.45
CA ARG A 139 2.97 -12.47 10.39
C ARG A 139 2.38 -13.86 10.08
N GLN A 140 1.17 -13.92 9.54
CA GLN A 140 0.45 -15.06 8.97
C GLN A 140 -0.41 -14.56 7.79
N GLU A 141 -0.88 -15.45 6.92
CA GLU A 141 -1.80 -15.06 5.84
C GLU A 141 -3.15 -14.63 6.43
N VAL A 142 -3.46 -13.33 6.33
CA VAL A 142 -4.76 -12.79 6.78
C VAL A 142 -5.65 -12.63 5.55
N VAL A 143 -6.69 -13.45 5.46
CA VAL A 143 -7.69 -13.38 4.38
C VAL A 143 -8.86 -12.52 4.82
N MET A 144 -9.02 -11.37 4.18
CA MET A 144 -10.15 -10.46 4.39
C MET A 144 -11.18 -10.65 3.28
N ARG A 145 -12.36 -11.19 3.62
CA ARG A 145 -13.47 -11.32 2.67
C ARG A 145 -14.13 -9.97 2.46
N LEU A 146 -14.40 -9.63 1.21
CA LEU A 146 -15.16 -8.42 0.87
C LEU A 146 -16.67 -8.74 0.87
N PRO A 147 -17.52 -7.79 1.25
CA PRO A 147 -18.96 -7.94 1.00
C PRO A 147 -19.19 -8.03 -0.51
N ALA A 148 -20.17 -8.85 -0.93
CA ALA A 148 -20.55 -8.94 -2.33
C ALA A 148 -20.88 -7.53 -2.85
N GLY A 149 -20.20 -7.11 -3.92
CA GLY A 149 -20.44 -5.81 -4.53
C GLY A 149 -21.89 -5.73 -4.99
N SER A 150 -22.62 -4.70 -4.55
CA SER A 150 -23.96 -4.44 -5.06
C SER A 150 -23.89 -4.31 -6.59
N PRO A 151 -24.73 -5.02 -7.35
CA PRO A 151 -24.80 -4.78 -8.79
C PRO A 151 -25.15 -3.32 -9.01
N ARG A 152 -24.39 -2.63 -9.87
CA ARG A 152 -24.75 -1.29 -10.34
C ARG A 152 -26.15 -1.40 -10.94
N ALA A 153 -27.10 -0.64 -10.41
CA ALA A 153 -28.33 -0.35 -11.13
C ALA A 153 -27.93 0.39 -12.42
N GLU A 154 -28.37 -0.16 -13.55
CA GLU A 154 -28.21 0.41 -14.90
C GLU A 154 -28.83 1.80 -15.02
#